data_AF-A0A2W6RI73-F1
#
_entry.id   AF-A0A2W6RI73-F1
#
_cell.length_a   1.000
_cell.length_b   1.000
_cell.length_c   1.000
_cell.angle_alpha   90.00
_cell.angle_beta   90.00
_cell.angle_gamma   90.00
#
_symmetry.space_group_name_H-M   'P 1'
#
loop_
_entity.id
_entity.type
_entity.pdbx_description
1 polymer ?
#
loop_
_entity_poly.entity_id
_entity_poly.type
_entity_poly.pdbx_seq_one_letter_code
_entity_poly.pdbx_strand_id
1 'polypeptide(L)'
;NGKVNELLSLWNEDDHPLLIEILKKIKETNLFKIPSVLKVVLKRADVNSDVEIEDDETSEDDDVLKAWEESLKANFDEIIKYNEYINEESKFGTHQGVKGLEFERVMVIIDDEESKGFMFSYDKLFGLKPLTSTDKKNLDEGKETGIDRTMRLFYVACSRAKESLAIVSYTDLPGELKKNVINNGWFREDEVVVII
;
A
#
# COMPACT_ATOMS: atom_id res chain seq x y z
N ASN A 1 -2.66 19.95 32.42
CA ASN A 1 -3.62 18.84 32.59
C ASN A 1 -2.79 17.59 32.88
N GLY A 2 -2.72 17.11 34.14
CA GLY A 2 -1.70 16.14 34.57
C GLY A 2 -1.70 14.82 33.81
N LYS A 3 -2.90 14.32 33.46
CA LYS A 3 -3.07 13.09 32.66
C LYS A 3 -2.47 13.21 31.25
N VAL A 4 -2.63 14.37 30.62
CA VAL A 4 -2.07 14.62 29.28
C VAL A 4 -0.55 14.64 29.34
N ASN A 5 0.03 15.25 30.37
CA ASN A 5 1.48 15.27 30.55
C ASN A 5 2.05 13.85 30.79
N GLU A 6 1.31 12.99 31.48
CA GLU A 6 1.70 11.59 31.70
C GLU A 6 1.63 10.74 30.42
N LEU A 7 0.70 11.06 29.51
CA LEU A 7 0.70 10.44 28.19
C LEU A 7 1.89 10.94 27.37
N LEU A 8 2.12 12.25 27.33
CA LEU A 8 3.20 12.86 26.56
C LEU A 8 4.59 12.46 27.05
N SER A 9 4.75 12.05 28.30
CA SER A 9 6.04 11.59 28.81
C SER A 9 6.56 10.31 28.15
N LEU A 10 5.72 9.58 27.41
CA LEU A 10 6.16 8.44 26.58
C LEU A 10 7.07 8.86 25.42
N TRP A 11 7.14 10.15 25.07
CA TRP A 11 7.98 10.70 23.99
C TRP A 11 9.14 11.54 24.52
N ASN A 12 9.48 11.43 25.81
CA ASN A 12 10.65 12.12 26.35
C ASN A 12 11.95 11.46 25.83
N GLU A 13 13.03 12.22 25.70
CA GLU A 13 14.38 11.71 25.36
C GLU A 13 14.51 11.00 23.99
N ASP A 14 13.79 11.48 22.96
CA ASP A 14 13.76 10.88 21.62
C ASP A 14 13.27 9.42 21.61
N ASP A 15 12.47 9.04 22.62
CA ASP A 15 11.87 7.71 22.68
C ASP A 15 10.76 7.56 21.63
N HIS A 16 10.65 6.35 21.09
CA HIS A 16 9.71 5.98 20.04
C HIS A 16 8.77 4.91 20.60
N PRO A 17 7.75 5.30 21.38
CA PRO A 17 6.93 4.35 22.11
C PRO A 17 6.14 3.44 21.18
N LEU A 18 5.95 2.20 21.61
CA LEU A 18 5.09 1.26 20.90
C LEU A 18 3.63 1.68 21.01
N LEU A 19 2.84 1.40 19.97
CA LEU A 19 1.41 1.72 19.98
C LEU A 19 0.67 1.03 21.14
N ILE A 20 1.11 -0.17 21.54
CA ILE A 20 0.56 -0.87 22.69
C ILE A 20 0.81 -0.13 24.02
N GLU A 21 1.96 0.53 24.18
CA GLU A 21 2.32 1.26 25.41
C GLU A 21 1.49 2.54 25.53
N ILE A 22 1.32 3.24 24.40
CA ILE A 22 0.41 4.39 24.29
C ILE A 22 -1.00 3.95 24.66
N LEU A 23 -1.48 2.84 24.11
CA LEU A 23 -2.82 2.33 24.36
C LEU A 23 -3.01 1.92 25.84
N LYS A 24 -1.99 1.32 26.46
CA LYS A 24 -1.97 1.03 27.91
C LYS A 24 -2.04 2.32 28.73
N LYS A 25 -1.25 3.34 28.40
CA LYS A 25 -1.27 4.63 29.09
C LYS A 25 -2.61 5.38 28.93
N ILE A 26 -3.24 5.29 27.77
CA ILE A 26 -4.61 5.82 27.55
C ILE A 26 -5.63 5.10 28.44
N LYS A 27 -5.52 3.77 28.59
CA LYS A 27 -6.38 2.97 29.47
C LYS A 27 -6.21 3.36 30.94
N GLU A 28 -4.97 3.53 31.40
CA GLU A 28 -4.63 3.94 32.77
C GLU A 28 -5.16 5.34 33.12
N THR A 29 -4.90 6.31 32.24
CA THR A 29 -5.29 7.70 32.46
C THR A 29 -6.78 7.95 32.21
N ASN A 30 -7.45 7.03 31.48
CA ASN A 30 -8.83 7.15 30.99
C ASN A 30 -9.04 8.47 30.21
N LEU A 31 -8.04 8.85 29.40
CA LEU A 31 -8.07 10.08 28.59
C LEU A 31 -9.03 9.98 27.40
N PHE A 32 -9.09 8.81 26.76
CA PHE A 32 -9.93 8.56 25.59
C PHE A 32 -10.75 7.29 25.76
N LYS A 33 -11.90 7.25 25.08
CA LYS A 33 -12.69 6.02 24.97
C LYS A 33 -11.95 5.04 24.07
N ILE A 34 -11.65 3.85 24.60
CA ILE A 34 -11.03 2.77 23.83
C ILE A 34 -12.13 1.91 23.19
N PRO A 35 -12.10 1.67 21.86
CA PRO A 35 -12.97 0.72 21.17
C PRO A 35 -12.95 -0.69 21.79
N SER A 36 -14.04 -1.44 21.64
CA SER A 36 -14.16 -2.80 22.21
C SER A 36 -13.06 -3.73 21.72
N VAL A 37 -12.75 -3.73 20.42
CA VAL A 37 -11.70 -4.56 19.82
C VAL A 37 -10.34 -4.34 20.48
N LEU A 38 -9.92 -3.08 20.64
CA LEU A 38 -8.64 -2.73 21.27
C LEU A 38 -8.60 -3.07 22.78
N LYS A 39 -9.75 -3.08 23.46
CA LYS A 39 -9.83 -3.57 24.85
C LYS A 39 -9.60 -5.07 24.94
N VAL A 40 -10.07 -5.85 23.97
CA VAL A 40 -9.82 -7.30 23.90
C VAL A 40 -8.34 -7.55 23.67
N VAL A 41 -7.74 -6.84 22.71
CA VAL A 41 -6.30 -6.93 22.41
C VAL A 41 -5.44 -6.57 23.63
N LEU A 42 -5.74 -5.49 24.35
CA LEU A 42 -5.05 -5.15 25.59
C LEU A 42 -5.14 -6.25 26.65
N LYS A 43 -6.31 -6.87 26.81
CA LYS A 43 -6.48 -7.97 27.76
C LYS A 43 -5.63 -9.18 27.38
N ARG A 44 -5.56 -9.54 26.10
CA ARG A 44 -4.70 -10.62 25.61
C ARG A 44 -3.21 -10.28 25.82
N ALA A 45 -2.81 -9.05 25.51
CA ALA A 45 -1.44 -8.58 25.69
C ALA A 45 -0.97 -8.52 27.16
N ASP A 46 -1.88 -8.23 28.10
CA ASP A 46 -1.58 -8.23 29.54
C ASP A 46 -1.45 -9.66 30.13
N VAL A 47 -1.91 -10.69 29.43
CA VAL A 47 -1.98 -12.10 29.89
C VAL A 47 -0.80 -12.95 29.38
N ASN A 48 0.09 -12.42 28.54
CA ASN A 48 1.09 -13.22 27.82
C ASN A 48 2.10 -13.99 28.71
N SER A 49 2.04 -15.33 28.65
CA SER A 49 3.23 -16.14 28.28
C SER A 49 2.92 -17.50 27.65
N ASP A 50 1.90 -18.26 28.07
CA ASP A 50 1.68 -19.63 27.54
C ASP A 50 0.22 -20.11 27.70
N VAL A 51 -0.72 -19.57 26.93
CA VAL A 51 -2.04 -20.21 26.81
C VAL A 51 -2.37 -20.30 25.33
N GLU A 52 -2.16 -21.49 24.77
CA GLU A 52 -2.85 -21.94 23.57
C GLU A 52 -4.35 -21.76 23.84
N ILE A 53 -4.95 -20.73 23.26
CA ILE A 53 -6.40 -20.57 23.28
C ILE A 53 -6.92 -21.61 22.30
N GLU A 54 -7.58 -22.65 22.82
CA GLU A 54 -8.25 -23.67 22.03
C GLU A 54 -9.14 -23.02 20.97
N ASP A 55 -8.83 -23.36 19.71
CA ASP A 55 -9.55 -23.03 18.49
C ASP A 55 -10.99 -23.57 18.59
N ASP A 56 -11.94 -22.75 19.02
CA ASP A 56 -13.35 -23.05 18.85
C ASP A 56 -14.17 -21.76 18.70
N GLU A 57 -13.92 -21.05 17.58
CA GLU A 57 -14.90 -20.25 16.80
C GLU A 57 -14.14 -19.46 15.71
N THR A 58 -13.83 -20.11 14.58
CA THR A 58 -13.32 -19.45 13.37
C THR A 58 -14.38 -18.51 12.80
N SER A 59 -14.32 -17.24 13.19
CA SER A 59 -15.06 -16.14 12.61
C SER A 59 -14.09 -15.03 12.22
N GLU A 60 -14.41 -14.25 11.20
CA GLU A 60 -13.62 -13.12 10.68
C GLU A 60 -13.11 -12.16 11.78
N ASP A 61 -13.74 -12.18 12.96
CA ASP A 61 -13.36 -11.41 14.14
C ASP A 61 -11.98 -11.80 14.72
N ASP A 62 -11.53 -13.06 14.62
CA ASP A 62 -10.22 -13.47 15.19
C ASP A 62 -9.04 -13.04 14.31
N ASP A 63 -9.20 -13.05 12.98
CA ASP A 63 -8.18 -12.52 12.06
C ASP A 63 -8.00 -11.01 12.24
N VAL A 64 -9.10 -10.28 12.44
CA VAL A 64 -9.06 -8.85 12.76
C VAL A 64 -8.36 -8.61 14.10
N LEU A 65 -8.60 -9.43 15.11
CA LEU A 65 -7.93 -9.33 16.40
C LEU A 65 -6.42 -9.58 16.28
N LYS A 66 -6.00 -10.62 15.55
CA LYS A 66 -4.58 -10.91 15.27
C LYS A 66 -3.91 -9.76 14.53
N ALA A 67 -4.58 -9.17 13.55
CA ALA A 67 -4.05 -8.00 12.84
C ALA A 67 -3.87 -6.78 13.76
N TRP A 68 -4.80 -6.54 14.69
CA TRP A 68 -4.63 -5.49 15.70
C TRP A 68 -3.52 -5.80 16.70
N GLU A 69 -3.38 -7.04 17.13
CA GLU A 69 -2.29 -7.48 18.00
C GLU A 69 -0.92 -7.23 17.35
N GLU A 70 -0.79 -7.54 16.06
CA GLU A 70 0.45 -7.32 15.31
C GLU A 70 0.70 -5.83 15.06
N SER A 71 -0.29 -5.08 14.57
CA SER A 71 -0.14 -3.65 14.30
C SER A 71 0.24 -2.83 15.54
N LEU A 72 -0.25 -3.19 16.73
CA LEU A 72 0.08 -2.48 17.98
C LEU A 72 1.52 -2.69 18.46
N LYS A 73 2.27 -3.64 17.87
CA LYS A 73 3.71 -3.81 18.10
C LYS A 73 4.56 -2.83 17.29
N ALA A 74 3.97 -2.02 16.43
CA ALA A 74 4.70 -0.97 15.71
C ALA A 74 5.04 0.22 16.63
N ASN A 75 6.09 0.96 16.27
CA ASN A 75 6.43 2.24 16.89
C ASN A 75 5.46 3.34 16.44
N PHE A 76 5.29 4.37 17.27
CA PHE A 76 4.46 5.53 16.93
C PHE A 76 4.92 6.25 15.66
N ASP A 77 6.18 6.16 15.28
CA ASP A 77 6.71 6.70 14.02
C ASP A 77 5.97 6.21 12.79
N GLU A 78 5.45 4.98 12.82
CA GLU A 78 4.65 4.45 11.72
C GLU A 78 3.33 5.22 11.57
N ILE A 79 2.77 5.76 12.66
CA ILE A 79 1.60 6.65 12.61
C ILE A 79 1.98 8.00 12.01
N ILE A 80 3.18 8.52 12.30
CA ILE A 80 3.69 9.76 11.70
C ILE A 80 3.82 9.57 10.18
N LYS A 81 4.49 8.49 9.73
CA LYS A 81 4.64 8.15 8.31
C LYS A 81 3.30 7.88 7.63
N TYR A 82 2.38 7.21 8.33
CA TYR A 82 1.01 7.00 7.81
C TYR A 82 0.26 8.32 7.67
N ASN A 83 0.42 9.24 8.62
CA ASN A 83 -0.14 10.58 8.52
C ASN A 83 0.46 11.37 7.34
N GLU A 84 1.77 11.31 7.13
CA GLU A 84 2.41 11.89 5.93
C GLU A 84 1.85 11.27 4.65
N TYR A 85 1.61 9.95 4.64
CA TYR A 85 1.04 9.24 3.49
C TYR A 85 -0.38 9.70 3.15
N ILE A 86 -1.28 9.76 4.13
CA ILE A 86 -2.67 10.17 3.88
C ILE A 86 -2.81 11.66 3.58
N ASN A 87 -1.84 12.49 4.00
CA ASN A 87 -1.78 13.91 3.67
C ASN A 87 -1.03 14.20 2.36
N GLU A 88 -0.67 13.17 1.58
CA GLU A 88 0.06 13.29 0.31
C GLU A 88 1.46 13.92 0.44
N GLU A 89 2.02 13.94 1.66
CA GLU A 89 3.37 14.44 1.97
C GLU A 89 4.42 13.32 1.91
N SER A 90 3.98 12.06 1.86
CA SER A 90 4.85 10.90 1.71
C SER A 90 5.45 10.79 0.31
N LYS A 91 6.60 10.12 0.24
CA LYS A 91 7.25 9.72 -1.01
C LYS A 91 6.51 8.58 -1.73
N PHE A 92 5.49 8.01 -1.09
CA PHE A 92 4.65 6.96 -1.63
C PHE A 92 3.25 7.50 -1.89
N GLY A 93 2.70 7.23 -3.07
CA GLY A 93 1.34 7.62 -3.43
C GLY A 93 0.74 6.60 -4.39
N THR A 94 -0.58 6.43 -4.33
CA THR A 94 -1.27 5.64 -5.36
C THR A 94 -1.24 6.39 -6.69
N HIS A 95 -1.33 5.67 -7.81
CA HIS A 95 -1.32 6.29 -9.15
C HIS A 95 -2.41 7.37 -9.34
N GLN A 96 -3.47 7.35 -8.53
CA GLN A 96 -4.54 8.36 -8.54
C GLN A 96 -4.26 9.57 -7.64
N GLY A 97 -3.49 9.40 -6.55
CA GLY A 97 -3.16 10.46 -5.58
C GLY A 97 -2.05 11.42 -6.01
N VAL A 98 -1.29 11.10 -7.06
CA VAL A 98 -0.15 11.94 -7.52
C VAL A 98 -0.55 13.02 -8.54
N LYS A 99 -1.84 13.22 -8.80
CA LYS A 99 -2.32 14.10 -9.88
C LYS A 99 -2.02 15.58 -9.58
N GLY A 100 -1.07 16.16 -10.31
CA GLY A 100 -0.68 17.58 -10.18
C GLY A 100 0.59 17.80 -9.36
N LEU A 101 1.13 16.75 -8.75
CA LEU A 101 2.43 16.76 -8.09
C LEU A 101 3.53 16.41 -9.10
N GLU A 102 4.78 16.74 -8.78
CA GLU A 102 5.97 16.36 -9.54
C GLU A 102 7.11 16.08 -8.56
N PHE A 103 7.96 15.11 -8.87
CA PHE A 103 9.05 14.65 -8.01
C PHE A 103 10.34 14.54 -8.82
N GLU A 104 11.50 14.80 -8.19
CA GLU A 104 12.80 14.70 -8.89
C GLU A 104 13.04 13.28 -9.43
N ARG A 105 12.70 12.26 -8.63
CA ARG A 105 12.86 10.85 -8.99
C ARG A 105 11.59 10.08 -8.67
N VAL A 106 11.11 9.28 -9.61
CA VAL A 106 9.89 8.47 -9.46
C VAL A 106 10.20 7.01 -9.76
N MET A 107 9.67 6.13 -8.92
CA MET A 107 9.62 4.70 -9.20
C MET A 107 8.15 4.29 -9.32
N VAL A 108 7.78 3.74 -10.47
CA VAL A 108 6.44 3.19 -10.71
C VAL A 108 6.52 1.69 -10.49
N ILE A 109 5.74 1.18 -9.54
CA ILE A 109 5.63 -0.24 -9.25
C ILE A 109 4.32 -0.74 -9.86
N ILE A 110 4.41 -1.75 -10.71
CA ILE A 110 3.29 -2.37 -11.42
C ILE A 110 3.19 -3.81 -10.97
N ASP A 111 2.05 -4.15 -10.40
CA ASP A 111 1.68 -5.50 -10.01
C ASP A 111 0.19 -5.69 -10.30
N ASP A 112 -0.11 -6.27 -11.47
CA ASP A 112 -1.50 -6.49 -11.90
C ASP A 112 -2.19 -7.54 -10.99
N GLU A 113 -1.47 -8.48 -10.37
CA GLU A 113 -2.04 -9.55 -9.54
C GLU A 113 -2.50 -9.05 -8.17
N GLU A 114 -1.66 -8.26 -7.49
CA GLU A 114 -2.01 -7.65 -6.20
C GLU A 114 -2.98 -6.46 -6.37
N SER A 115 -3.13 -5.94 -7.59
CA SER A 115 -4.11 -4.89 -7.88
C SER A 115 -5.54 -5.43 -7.83
N LYS A 116 -6.25 -5.18 -6.72
CA LYS A 116 -7.65 -5.64 -6.51
C LYS A 116 -8.71 -5.02 -7.44
N GLY A 117 -8.32 -4.29 -8.49
CA GLY A 117 -9.21 -3.52 -9.35
C GLY A 117 -9.20 -3.98 -10.81
N PHE A 118 -10.38 -4.20 -11.39
CA PHE A 118 -10.52 -4.66 -12.80
C PHE A 118 -10.51 -3.53 -13.85
N MET A 119 -10.32 -2.28 -13.43
CA MET A 119 -10.52 -1.11 -14.30
C MET A 119 -9.32 -0.83 -15.22
N PHE A 120 -8.14 -1.28 -14.80
CA PHE A 120 -6.86 -1.11 -15.49
C PHE A 120 -6.20 -2.49 -15.64
N SER A 121 -5.34 -2.64 -16.65
CA SER A 121 -4.49 -3.82 -16.77
C SER A 121 -3.25 -3.47 -17.55
N TYR A 122 -2.12 -3.45 -16.84
CA TYR A 122 -0.81 -3.24 -17.45
C TYR A 122 -0.42 -4.43 -18.32
N ASP A 123 -0.84 -5.65 -17.97
CA ASP A 123 -0.62 -6.83 -18.82
C ASP A 123 -1.23 -6.67 -20.22
N LYS A 124 -2.45 -6.11 -20.30
CA LYS A 124 -3.06 -5.80 -21.61
C LYS A 124 -2.33 -4.67 -22.32
N LEU A 125 -1.92 -3.64 -21.60
CA LEU A 125 -1.18 -2.50 -22.14
C LEU A 125 0.18 -2.93 -22.73
N PHE A 126 0.89 -3.82 -22.04
CA PHE A 126 2.17 -4.38 -22.46
C PHE A 126 2.04 -5.56 -23.42
N GLY A 127 0.81 -5.97 -23.79
CA GLY A 127 0.57 -7.04 -24.75
C GLY A 127 0.85 -8.45 -24.22
N LEU A 128 0.88 -8.65 -22.91
CA LEU A 128 0.99 -9.95 -22.25
C LEU A 128 -0.34 -10.69 -22.19
N LYS A 129 -1.45 -9.95 -22.12
CA LYS A 129 -2.83 -10.49 -22.16
C LYS A 129 -3.58 -9.99 -23.38
N PRO A 130 -4.37 -10.85 -24.06
CA PRO A 130 -5.18 -10.44 -25.19
C PRO A 130 -6.34 -9.52 -24.76
N LEU A 131 -6.87 -8.77 -25.73
CA LEU A 131 -8.08 -7.97 -25.55
C LEU A 131 -9.30 -8.84 -25.23
N THR A 132 -10.12 -8.39 -24.28
CA THR A 132 -11.41 -9.02 -24.00
C THR A 132 -12.42 -8.75 -25.10
N SER A 133 -13.52 -9.50 -25.12
CA SER A 133 -14.65 -9.24 -26.04
C SER A 133 -15.21 -7.82 -25.88
N THR A 134 -15.30 -7.33 -24.64
CA THR A 134 -15.73 -5.95 -24.35
C THR A 134 -14.73 -4.92 -24.87
N ASP A 135 -13.42 -5.15 -24.71
CA ASP A 135 -12.40 -4.23 -25.25
C ASP A 135 -12.49 -4.15 -26.79
N LYS A 136 -12.63 -5.29 -27.47
CA LYS A 136 -12.80 -5.34 -28.94
C LYS A 136 -14.05 -4.60 -29.40
N LYS A 137 -15.18 -4.83 -28.74
CA LYS A 137 -16.43 -4.12 -29.02
C LYS A 137 -16.27 -2.61 -28.85
N ASN A 138 -15.60 -2.17 -27.78
CA ASN A 138 -15.38 -0.75 -27.55
C ASN A 138 -14.48 -0.13 -28.64
N LEU A 139 -13.43 -0.83 -29.10
CA LEU A 139 -12.61 -0.38 -30.22
C LEU A 139 -13.44 -0.21 -31.51
N ASP A 140 -14.26 -1.21 -31.85
CA ASP A 140 -15.10 -1.18 -33.04
C ASP A 140 -16.12 -0.03 -33.00
N GLU A 141 -16.62 0.31 -31.80
CA GLU A 141 -17.56 1.41 -31.57
C GLU A 141 -16.87 2.78 -31.37
N GLY A 142 -15.53 2.85 -31.45
CA GLY A 142 -14.75 4.07 -31.20
C GLY A 142 -14.86 4.59 -29.75
N LYS A 143 -15.17 3.69 -28.81
CA LYS A 143 -15.28 3.97 -27.38
C LYS A 143 -13.98 3.68 -26.66
N GLU A 144 -13.83 4.31 -25.51
CA GLU A 144 -12.72 4.09 -24.60
C GLU A 144 -12.62 2.62 -24.12
N THR A 145 -11.41 2.08 -24.15
CA THR A 145 -11.08 0.72 -23.69
C THR A 145 -10.38 0.72 -22.34
N GLY A 146 -10.21 -0.47 -21.74
CA GLY A 146 -9.35 -0.63 -20.57
C GLY A 146 -7.89 -0.26 -20.85
N ILE A 147 -7.41 -0.48 -22.09
CA ILE A 147 -6.06 -0.09 -22.49
C ILE A 147 -5.91 1.43 -22.48
N ASP A 148 -6.87 2.17 -23.06
CA ASP A 148 -6.79 3.64 -23.13
C ASP A 148 -6.76 4.28 -21.73
N ARG A 149 -7.49 3.69 -20.79
CA ARG A 149 -7.48 4.10 -19.38
C ARG A 149 -6.15 3.78 -18.71
N THR A 150 -5.63 2.57 -18.91
CA THR A 150 -4.34 2.14 -18.33
C THR A 150 -3.18 2.95 -18.90
N MET A 151 -3.20 3.23 -20.20
CA MET A 151 -2.18 4.06 -20.86
C MET A 151 -2.17 5.49 -20.31
N ARG A 152 -3.34 6.09 -20.07
CA ARG A 152 -3.44 7.39 -19.40
C ARG A 152 -2.90 7.34 -17.97
N LEU A 153 -3.24 6.30 -17.21
CA LEU A 153 -2.72 6.14 -15.85
C LEU A 153 -1.19 6.00 -15.85
N PHE A 154 -0.65 5.17 -16.74
CA PHE A 154 0.78 4.98 -16.92
C PHE A 154 1.48 6.27 -17.31
N TYR A 155 0.95 6.99 -18.30
CA TYR A 155 1.47 8.29 -18.70
C TYR A 155 1.48 9.29 -17.54
N VAL A 156 0.38 9.37 -16.77
CA VAL A 156 0.29 10.26 -15.61
C VAL A 156 1.34 9.91 -14.56
N ALA A 157 1.53 8.63 -14.25
CA ALA A 157 2.52 8.16 -13.27
C ALA A 157 3.96 8.47 -13.75
N CYS A 158 4.31 8.12 -14.98
CA CYS A 158 5.63 8.35 -15.55
C CYS A 158 5.96 9.85 -15.69
N SER A 159 4.99 10.67 -16.07
CA SER A 159 5.18 12.12 -16.25
C SER A 159 5.36 12.90 -14.94
N ARG A 160 5.30 12.25 -13.78
CA ARG A 160 5.63 12.88 -12.50
C ARG A 160 7.13 13.04 -12.27
N ALA A 161 7.97 12.30 -13.00
CA ALA A 161 9.41 12.36 -12.89
C ALA A 161 9.97 13.60 -13.59
N LYS A 162 10.76 14.41 -12.86
CA LYS A 162 11.50 15.53 -13.46
C LYS A 162 12.88 15.13 -13.97
N GLU A 163 13.60 14.29 -13.21
CA GLU A 163 14.98 13.89 -13.56
C GLU A 163 15.09 12.41 -13.91
N SER A 164 14.52 11.52 -13.07
CA SER A 164 14.73 10.08 -13.22
C SER A 164 13.45 9.28 -13.01
N LEU A 165 13.23 8.31 -13.88
CA LEU A 165 12.10 7.37 -13.81
C LEU A 165 12.64 5.94 -13.78
N ALA A 166 12.15 5.15 -12.83
CA ALA A 166 12.32 3.70 -12.81
C ALA A 166 10.93 3.04 -12.87
N ILE A 167 10.82 1.93 -13.60
CA ILE A 167 9.58 1.15 -13.68
C ILE A 167 9.90 -0.27 -13.27
N VAL A 168 9.23 -0.75 -12.23
CA VAL A 168 9.36 -2.11 -11.71
C VAL A 168 8.04 -2.81 -11.99
N SER A 169 8.07 -3.85 -12.80
CA SER A 169 6.87 -4.63 -13.15
C SER A 169 7.04 -6.06 -12.66
N TYR A 170 6.15 -6.49 -11.78
CA TYR A 170 5.97 -7.89 -11.43
C TYR A 170 5.14 -8.56 -12.52
N THR A 171 5.61 -9.69 -13.03
CA THR A 171 4.94 -10.46 -14.08
C THR A 171 5.49 -11.88 -14.15
N ASP A 172 4.62 -12.85 -14.48
CA ASP A 172 5.02 -14.23 -14.75
C ASP A 172 5.76 -14.39 -16.09
N LEU A 173 5.69 -13.38 -16.98
CA LEU A 173 6.22 -13.43 -18.34
C LEU A 173 7.28 -12.34 -18.59
N PRO A 174 8.35 -12.23 -17.78
CA PRO A 174 9.29 -11.11 -17.85
C PRO A 174 10.05 -11.04 -19.18
N GLY A 175 10.33 -12.19 -19.79
CA GLY A 175 10.96 -12.25 -21.12
C GLY A 175 10.07 -11.71 -22.24
N GLU A 176 8.77 -12.02 -22.20
CA GLU A 176 7.81 -11.48 -23.17
C GLU A 176 7.58 -9.99 -22.95
N LEU A 177 7.49 -9.55 -21.69
CA LEU A 177 7.36 -8.14 -21.35
C LEU A 177 8.53 -7.34 -21.92
N LYS A 178 9.76 -7.78 -21.64
CA LYS A 178 10.98 -7.16 -22.19
C LYS A 178 10.92 -7.06 -23.71
N LYS A 179 10.58 -8.16 -24.39
CA LYS A 179 10.47 -8.18 -25.85
C LYS A 179 9.41 -7.19 -26.36
N ASN A 180 8.24 -7.14 -25.72
CA ASN A 180 7.13 -6.31 -26.16
C ASN A 180 7.44 -4.82 -25.99
N VAL A 181 7.99 -4.41 -24.85
CA VAL A 181 8.29 -2.98 -24.61
C VAL A 181 9.41 -2.46 -25.52
N ILE A 182 10.35 -3.32 -25.92
CA ILE A 182 11.39 -3.00 -26.89
C ILE A 182 10.81 -2.93 -28.31
N ASN A 183 9.99 -3.91 -28.70
CA ASN A 183 9.32 -3.91 -30.02
C ASN A 183 8.38 -2.71 -30.21
N ASN A 184 7.74 -2.26 -29.14
CA ASN A 184 6.89 -1.06 -29.14
C ASN A 184 7.72 0.24 -29.15
N GLY A 185 9.05 0.16 -29.02
CA GLY A 185 9.96 1.30 -28.98
C GLY A 185 9.84 2.14 -27.71
N TRP A 186 9.34 1.57 -26.61
CA TRP A 186 9.17 2.29 -25.34
C TRP A 186 10.47 2.38 -24.55
N PHE A 187 11.32 1.35 -24.65
CA PHE A 187 12.64 1.28 -24.00
C PHE A 187 13.68 0.70 -24.95
N ARG A 188 14.94 1.06 -24.74
CA ARG A 188 16.08 0.41 -25.38
C ARG A 188 16.41 -0.92 -24.68
N GLU A 189 17.15 -1.78 -25.37
CA GLU A 189 17.60 -3.08 -24.84
C GLU A 189 18.39 -2.95 -23.53
N ASP A 190 19.23 -1.91 -23.41
CA ASP A 190 20.05 -1.60 -22.25
C ASP A 190 19.27 -0.97 -21.08
N GLU A 191 18.04 -0.52 -21.32
CA GLU A 191 17.17 0.08 -20.29
C GLU A 191 16.29 -0.97 -19.59
N VAL A 192 16.24 -2.21 -20.09
CA VAL A 192 15.37 -3.27 -19.54
C VAL A 192 16.20 -4.41 -18.94
N VAL A 193 16.12 -4.51 -17.62
CA VAL A 193 16.75 -5.58 -16.83
C VAL A 193 15.67 -6.54 -16.35
N VAL A 194 15.85 -7.83 -16.66
CA VAL A 194 15.02 -8.91 -16.09
C VAL A 194 15.73 -9.43 -14.84
N ILE A 195 15.00 -9.43 -13.72
CA ILE A 195 15.45 -9.98 -12.44
C ILE A 195 14.65 -11.27 -12.24
N ILE A 196 15.35 -12.38 -12.00
CA ILE A 196 14.80 -13.74 -11.79
C ILE A 196 15.08 -14.16 -10.36
#